data_AF-A0A954VFP0-F1
#
_entry.id   AF-A0A954VFP0-F1
#
_cell.length_a   1.000
_cell.length_b   1.000
_cell.length_c   1.000
_cell.angle_alpha   90.00
_cell.angle_beta   90.00
_cell.angle_gamma   90.00
#
_symmetry.space_group_name_H-M   'P 1'
#
loop_
_entity.id
_entity.type
_entity.pdbx_description
1 polymer ?
#
loop_
_entity_poly.entity_id
_entity_poly.type
_entity_poly.pdbx_seq_one_letter_code
_entity_poly.pdbx_strand_id
1 'polypeptide(L)'
;MNRVILTAFPLLLAVGCASLQDHQYRATNYLRAGVAWRQCHGQLGDRLISSHFETGWKRGYYDVATGSDGTPPPVPPEKYWKSKYQNAAGEQAVSDWYCGYREGAAAAIAENRGVLHDLPHLDVGIDPRCNENPSILTTY
;
A
#
# COMPACT_ATOMS: atom_id res chain seq x y z
N MET A 1 -35.31 17.10 -52.96
CA MET A 1 -34.20 16.19 -53.32
C MET A 1 -33.41 15.87 -52.05
N ASN A 2 -33.57 14.63 -51.56
CA ASN A 2 -32.82 14.05 -50.44
C ASN A 2 -31.32 14.01 -50.72
N ARG A 3 -30.48 14.33 -49.72
CA ARG A 3 -29.29 13.54 -49.35
C ARG A 3 -28.95 13.74 -47.87
N VAL A 4 -29.54 12.91 -47.02
CA VAL A 4 -29.04 12.62 -45.67
C VAL A 4 -27.78 11.78 -45.84
N ILE A 5 -26.60 12.32 -45.58
CA ILE A 5 -25.37 11.54 -45.50
C ILE A 5 -25.16 11.20 -44.03
N LEU A 6 -25.57 9.98 -43.68
CA LEU A 6 -25.23 9.29 -42.43
C LEU A 6 -23.69 9.26 -42.31
N THR A 7 -23.11 10.07 -41.44
CA THR A 7 -21.76 9.81 -40.91
C THR A 7 -21.90 9.04 -39.61
N ALA A 8 -22.32 7.79 -39.73
CA ALA A 8 -22.10 6.79 -38.69
C ALA A 8 -20.60 6.43 -38.69
N PHE A 9 -19.78 7.29 -38.09
CA PHE A 9 -18.38 7.02 -37.83
C PHE A 9 -18.30 6.18 -36.54
N PRO A 10 -17.58 5.04 -36.56
CA PRO A 10 -17.87 3.93 -35.66
C PRO A 10 -17.35 4.22 -34.24
N LEU A 11 -18.27 4.31 -33.29
CA LEU A 11 -18.01 4.35 -31.85
C LEU A 11 -17.66 2.95 -31.32
N LEU A 12 -16.72 2.24 -31.97
CA LEU A 12 -16.44 0.81 -31.74
C LEU A 12 -14.99 0.46 -31.36
N LEU A 13 -14.14 1.43 -31.00
CA LEU A 13 -12.77 1.14 -30.51
C LEU A 13 -12.55 1.43 -29.01
N ALA A 14 -13.55 1.95 -28.30
CA ALA A 14 -13.38 2.35 -26.90
C ALA A 14 -13.52 1.21 -25.87
N VAL A 15 -13.95 0.01 -26.28
CA VAL A 15 -14.29 -1.07 -25.33
C VAL A 15 -13.07 -1.91 -24.88
N GLY A 16 -11.89 -1.71 -25.49
CA GLY A 16 -10.69 -2.53 -25.23
C GLY A 16 -9.53 -1.87 -24.48
N CYS A 17 -9.52 -0.54 -24.32
CA CYS A 17 -8.38 0.16 -23.69
C CYS A 17 -8.40 0.10 -22.16
N ALA A 18 -9.60 0.05 -21.54
CA ALA A 18 -9.73 0.09 -20.09
C ALA A 18 -9.00 -1.08 -19.39
N SER A 19 -9.10 -2.31 -19.90
CA SER A 19 -8.50 -3.49 -19.24
C SER A 19 -6.97 -3.53 -19.32
N LEU A 20 -6.38 -3.07 -20.42
CA LEU A 20 -4.93 -2.95 -20.59
C LEU A 20 -4.37 -1.81 -19.73
N GLN A 21 -5.07 -0.68 -19.71
CA GLN A 21 -4.74 0.47 -18.88
C GLN A 21 -4.80 0.10 -17.39
N ASP A 22 -5.81 -0.67 -16.98
CA ASP A 22 -5.96 -1.16 -15.61
C ASP A 22 -4.82 -2.10 -15.20
N HIS A 23 -4.42 -3.04 -16.06
CA HIS A 23 -3.31 -3.94 -15.76
C HIS A 23 -1.98 -3.19 -15.61
N GLN A 24 -1.69 -2.26 -16.53
CA GLN A 24 -0.48 -1.43 -16.49
C GLN A 24 -0.44 -0.53 -15.25
N TYR A 25 -1.59 0.05 -14.89
CA TYR A 25 -1.73 0.88 -13.70
C TYR A 25 -1.46 0.09 -12.41
N ARG A 26 -2.05 -1.10 -12.28
CA ARG A 26 -1.80 -2.00 -11.14
C ARG A 26 -0.33 -2.38 -11.03
N ALA A 27 0.29 -2.84 -12.12
CA ALA A 27 1.69 -3.25 -12.14
C ALA A 27 2.63 -2.10 -11.74
N THR A 28 2.38 -0.91 -12.26
CA THR A 28 3.18 0.29 -11.94
C THR A 28 3.11 0.64 -10.45
N ASN A 29 1.91 0.63 -9.87
CA ASN A 29 1.74 0.97 -8.46
C ASN A 29 2.34 -0.09 -7.52
N TYR A 30 2.33 -1.38 -7.90
CA TYR A 30 3.06 -2.41 -7.17
C TYR A 30 4.57 -2.17 -7.18
N LEU A 31 5.14 -1.79 -8.33
CA LEU A 31 6.57 -1.47 -8.44
C LEU A 31 6.93 -0.23 -7.61
N ARG A 32 6.11 0.82 -7.65
CA ARG A 32 6.29 2.03 -6.84
C ARG A 32 6.30 1.72 -5.35
N ALA A 33 5.32 0.95 -4.87
CA ALA A 33 5.29 0.51 -3.47
C ALA A 33 6.57 -0.26 -3.09
N GLY A 34 7.08 -1.14 -3.97
CA GLY A 34 8.32 -1.87 -3.72
C GLY A 34 9.57 -0.98 -3.71
N VAL A 35 9.64 0.02 -4.58
CA VAL A 35 10.75 1.00 -4.61
C VAL A 35 10.71 1.89 -3.37
N ALA A 36 9.55 2.46 -3.04
CA ALA A 36 9.38 3.34 -1.89
C ALA A 36 9.67 2.59 -0.58
N TRP A 37 9.27 1.31 -0.47
CA TRP A 37 9.63 0.45 0.65
C TRP A 37 11.15 0.40 0.86
N ARG A 38 11.91 0.11 -0.20
CA ARG A 38 13.38 0.04 -0.12
C ARG A 38 14.03 1.38 0.18
N GLN A 39 13.43 2.49 -0.25
CA GLN A 39 13.95 3.82 0.07
C GLN A 39 13.77 4.15 1.56
N CYS A 40 12.60 3.84 2.13
CA CYS A 40 12.31 4.10 3.53
C CYS A 40 12.99 3.10 4.48
N HIS A 41 13.10 1.82 4.07
CA HIS A 41 13.48 0.72 4.96
C HIS A 41 14.71 -0.07 4.51
N GLY A 42 15.36 0.28 3.38
CA GLY A 42 16.47 -0.51 2.84
C GLY A 42 17.71 -0.59 3.72
N GLN A 43 17.81 0.25 4.76
CA GLN A 43 18.87 0.21 5.77
C GLN A 43 18.47 -0.54 7.05
N LEU A 44 17.17 -0.73 7.29
CA LEU A 44 16.65 -1.56 8.38
C LEU A 44 16.70 -3.01 7.90
N GLY A 45 17.54 -3.83 8.53
CA GLY A 45 17.64 -5.24 8.13
C GLY A 45 16.31 -5.98 8.31
N ASP A 46 16.01 -6.91 7.39
CA ASP A 46 14.79 -7.74 7.36
C ASP A 46 14.44 -8.44 8.68
N ARG A 47 15.39 -8.55 9.62
CA ARG A 47 15.19 -9.15 10.95
C ARG A 47 14.50 -8.21 11.94
N LEU A 48 14.53 -6.90 11.71
CA LEU A 48 13.97 -5.90 12.61
C LEU A 48 12.50 -5.60 12.30
N ILE A 49 12.07 -5.85 11.06
CA ILE A 49 10.72 -5.52 10.60
C ILE A 49 9.96 -6.80 10.24
N SER A 50 8.80 -6.97 10.87
CA SER A 50 7.90 -8.08 10.58
C SER A 50 7.51 -8.11 9.10
N SER A 51 7.56 -9.29 8.47
CA SER A 51 7.07 -9.46 7.09
C SER A 51 5.59 -9.08 6.93
N HIS A 52 4.82 -9.20 8.01
CA HIS A 52 3.42 -8.77 8.05
C HIS A 52 3.30 -7.24 7.94
N PHE A 53 4.18 -6.51 8.63
CA PHE A 53 4.29 -5.06 8.53
C PHE A 53 4.68 -4.64 7.11
N GLU A 54 5.74 -5.20 6.53
CA GLU A 54 6.15 -4.89 5.15
C GLU A 54 5.00 -5.10 4.15
N THR A 55 4.29 -6.22 4.30
CA THR A 55 3.15 -6.52 3.44
C THR A 55 2.01 -5.50 3.62
N GLY A 56 1.77 -5.07 4.85
CA GLY A 56 0.82 -4.00 5.17
C GLY A 56 1.23 -2.69 4.52
N TRP A 57 2.49 -2.30 4.70
CA TRP A 57 3.07 -1.06 4.18
C TRP A 57 2.93 -0.95 2.67
N LYS A 58 3.37 -1.97 1.95
CA LYS A 58 3.24 -1.98 0.48
C LYS A 58 1.79 -1.91 0.05
N ARG A 59 0.87 -2.51 0.83
CA ARG A 59 -0.56 -2.47 0.52
C ARG A 59 -1.17 -1.09 0.73
N GLY A 60 -0.90 -0.43 1.85
CA GLY A 60 -1.40 0.92 2.13
C GLY A 60 -0.88 1.94 1.12
N TYR A 61 0.41 1.86 0.79
CA TYR A 61 1.01 2.70 -0.25
C TYR A 61 0.32 2.47 -1.61
N TYR A 62 0.16 1.20 -2.00
CA TYR A 62 -0.49 0.83 -3.26
C TYR A 62 -1.94 1.34 -3.32
N ASP A 63 -2.70 1.21 -2.23
CA ASP A 63 -4.11 1.62 -2.19
C ASP A 63 -4.22 3.14 -2.37
N VAL A 64 -3.41 3.95 -1.68
CA VAL A 64 -3.38 5.41 -1.88
C VAL A 64 -2.93 5.77 -3.30
N ALA A 65 -1.88 5.13 -3.82
CA ALA A 65 -1.40 5.35 -5.18
C ALA A 65 -2.43 4.95 -6.25
N THR A 66 -3.40 4.10 -5.90
CA THR A 66 -4.54 3.72 -6.73
C THR A 66 -5.80 4.57 -6.51
N GLY A 67 -5.73 5.58 -5.63
CA GLY A 67 -6.80 6.55 -5.39
C GLY A 67 -7.59 6.36 -4.10
N SER A 68 -7.15 5.49 -3.18
CA SER A 68 -7.70 5.41 -1.82
C SER A 68 -7.34 6.65 -1.00
N ASP A 69 -8.15 6.93 0.02
CA ASP A 69 -7.94 7.94 1.05
C ASP A 69 -6.89 7.54 2.11
N GLY A 70 -6.42 6.29 2.08
CA GLY A 70 -5.46 5.74 3.05
C GLY A 70 -6.10 5.14 4.29
N THR A 71 -7.44 5.00 4.31
CA THR A 71 -8.14 4.34 5.41
C THR A 71 -7.95 2.82 5.33
N PRO A 72 -7.45 2.15 6.40
CA PRO A 72 -7.30 0.70 6.39
C PRO A 72 -8.64 -0.04 6.21
N PRO A 73 -8.64 -1.24 5.61
CA PRO A 73 -9.86 -2.01 5.46
C PRO A 73 -10.42 -2.44 6.83
N PRO A 74 -11.74 -2.49 7.01
CA PRO A 74 -12.37 -2.82 8.29
C PRO A 74 -12.11 -4.27 8.74
N VAL A 75 -11.76 -5.15 7.80
CA VAL A 75 -11.39 -6.54 8.06
C VAL A 75 -10.00 -6.82 7.50
N PRO A 76 -9.18 -7.63 8.18
CA PRO A 76 -7.85 -7.95 7.71
C PRO A 76 -7.92 -8.81 6.45
N PRO A 77 -6.85 -8.87 5.64
CA PRO A 77 -6.81 -9.72 4.46
C PRO A 77 -7.13 -11.19 4.77
N GLU A 78 -7.76 -11.88 3.83
CA GLU A 78 -8.22 -13.27 3.95
C GLU A 78 -7.14 -14.24 4.47
N LYS A 79 -5.85 -13.98 4.18
CA LYS A 79 -4.73 -14.79 4.67
C LYS A 79 -4.74 -14.97 6.20
N TYR A 80 -5.24 -13.97 6.94
CA TYR A 80 -5.33 -13.96 8.39
C TYR A 80 -6.59 -14.63 8.95
N TRP A 81 -7.57 -14.98 8.12
CA TRP A 81 -8.80 -15.64 8.59
C TRP A 81 -8.57 -17.13 8.87
N LYS A 82 -7.46 -17.68 8.37
CA LYS A 82 -7.07 -19.08 8.56
C LYS A 82 -6.86 -19.38 10.04
N SER A 83 -7.26 -20.58 10.47
CA SER A 83 -7.15 -21.05 11.86
C SER A 83 -5.77 -20.85 12.50
N LYS A 84 -4.69 -20.96 11.71
CA LYS A 84 -3.31 -20.74 12.18
C LYS A 84 -3.03 -19.33 12.73
N TYR A 85 -3.87 -18.35 12.44
CA TYR A 85 -3.79 -16.98 12.95
C TYR A 85 -4.83 -16.68 14.04
N GLN A 86 -5.62 -17.66 14.46
CA GLN A 86 -6.58 -17.55 15.57
C GLN A 86 -5.89 -17.80 16.92
N ASN A 87 -4.82 -17.05 17.17
CA ASN A 87 -4.00 -17.10 18.38
C ASN A 87 -3.26 -15.76 18.57
N ALA A 88 -2.63 -15.57 19.73
CA ALA A 88 -1.94 -14.32 20.08
C ALA A 88 -0.87 -13.90 19.04
N ALA A 89 -0.11 -14.85 18.48
CA ALA A 89 0.87 -14.53 17.45
C ALA A 89 0.20 -14.07 16.13
N GLY A 90 -0.97 -14.60 15.82
CA GLY A 90 -1.76 -14.17 14.67
C GLY A 90 -2.43 -12.82 14.87
N GLU A 91 -2.89 -12.51 16.09
CA GLU A 91 -3.36 -11.18 16.46
C GLU A 91 -2.24 -10.14 16.29
N GLN A 92 -1.03 -10.45 16.75
CA GLN A 92 0.14 -9.59 16.52
C GLN A 92 0.43 -9.43 15.02
N ALA A 93 0.39 -10.51 14.24
CA ALA A 93 0.62 -10.46 12.80
C ALA A 93 -0.43 -9.60 12.05
N VAL A 94 -1.66 -9.56 12.55
CA VAL A 94 -2.73 -8.67 12.04
C VAL A 94 -2.44 -7.22 12.46
N SER A 95 -2.04 -7.00 13.72
CA SER A 95 -1.67 -5.68 14.23
C SER A 95 -0.50 -5.06 13.43
N ASP A 96 0.58 -5.83 13.24
CA ASP A 96 1.75 -5.45 12.45
C ASP A 96 1.34 -5.04 11.03
N TRP A 97 0.45 -5.82 10.40
CA TRP A 97 -0.04 -5.53 9.07
C TRP A 97 -0.83 -4.23 9.00
N TYR A 98 -1.73 -4.01 9.96
CA TYR A 98 -2.48 -2.76 10.05
C TYR A 98 -1.61 -1.55 10.34
N CYS A 99 -0.57 -1.72 11.14
CA CYS A 99 0.40 -0.65 11.33
C CYS A 99 1.11 -0.32 10.02
N GLY A 100 1.70 -1.34 9.39
CA GLY A 100 2.38 -1.17 8.10
C GLY A 100 1.48 -0.45 7.12
N TYR A 101 0.21 -0.86 6.99
CA TYR A 101 -0.77 -0.21 6.12
C TYR A 101 -0.85 1.30 6.33
N ARG A 102 -1.02 1.74 7.58
CA ARG A 102 -1.16 3.17 7.90
C ARG A 102 0.10 3.95 7.52
N GLU A 103 1.28 3.39 7.81
CA GLU A 103 2.54 4.04 7.48
C GLU A 103 2.79 4.11 5.97
N GLY A 104 2.50 3.03 5.24
CA GLY A 104 2.62 3.02 3.78
C GLY A 104 1.65 3.98 3.10
N ALA A 105 0.41 4.06 3.59
CA ALA A 105 -0.56 5.04 3.12
C ALA A 105 -0.07 6.47 3.37
N ALA A 106 0.43 6.77 4.57
CA ALA A 106 1.00 8.08 4.89
C ALA A 106 2.17 8.46 3.98
N ALA A 107 3.06 7.50 3.67
CA ALA A 107 4.18 7.70 2.76
C ALA A 107 3.72 8.07 1.33
N ALA A 108 2.75 7.35 0.77
CA ALA A 108 2.19 7.66 -0.55
C ALA A 108 1.50 9.04 -0.59
N ILE A 109 0.78 9.39 0.48
CA ILE A 109 0.15 10.70 0.63
C ILE A 109 1.20 11.82 0.64
N ALA A 110 2.32 11.63 1.35
CA ALA A 110 3.41 12.60 1.43
C ALA A 110 4.10 12.79 0.07
N GLU A 111 4.33 11.69 -0.66
CA GLU A 111 4.91 11.73 -2.02
C GLU A 111 4.01 12.49 -3.00
N ASN A 112 2.69 12.22 -2.99
CA ASN A 112 1.73 12.87 -3.89
C ASN A 112 1.56 14.38 -3.61
N ARG A 113 1.87 14.84 -2.39
CA ARG A 113 1.84 16.27 -2.03
C ARG A 113 3.13 17.03 -2.36
N GLY A 114 4.14 16.38 -2.97
CA GLY A 114 5.40 17.02 -3.35
C GLY A 114 6.32 17.40 -2.17
N VAL A 115 6.05 16.89 -0.96
CA VAL A 115 6.80 17.22 0.27
C VAL A 115 8.19 16.56 0.31
N LEU A 116 8.54 15.73 -0.67
CA LEU A 116 9.82 15.01 -0.68
C LEU A 116 11.04 15.90 -0.95
N HIS A 117 10.89 17.10 -1.53
CA HIS A 117 12.07 17.86 -1.96
C HIS A 117 12.85 18.53 -0.79
N ASP A 118 12.22 18.81 0.36
CA ASP A 118 12.86 19.65 1.40
C ASP A 118 12.73 19.11 2.84
N LEU A 119 12.78 17.80 3.07
CA LEU A 119 12.95 17.28 4.44
C LEU A 119 14.35 16.69 4.65
N PRO A 120 15.32 17.47 5.15
CA PRO A 120 16.47 16.89 5.79
C PRO A 120 15.99 16.25 7.11
N HIS A 121 16.40 15.01 7.36
CA HIS A 121 16.46 14.36 8.68
C HIS A 121 15.20 14.31 9.57
N LEU A 122 13.97 14.40 9.05
CA LEU A 122 12.84 13.97 9.89
C LEU A 122 12.96 12.46 10.11
N ASP A 123 13.28 12.10 11.35
CA ASP A 123 13.07 10.78 11.92
C ASP A 123 11.82 10.18 11.30
N VAL A 124 11.98 9.12 10.51
CA VAL A 124 10.90 8.22 10.12
C VAL A 124 10.49 7.55 11.43
N GLY A 125 9.71 8.30 12.21
CA GLY A 125 9.15 7.86 13.46
C GLY A 125 8.24 6.71 13.11
N ILE A 126 8.77 5.49 13.26
CA ILE A 126 7.97 4.33 13.61
C ILE A 126 7.01 4.85 14.66
N ASP A 127 5.71 4.89 14.35
CA ASP A 127 4.72 5.34 15.32
C ASP A 127 4.94 4.52 16.60
N PRO A 128 5.20 5.12 17.77
CA PRO A 128 5.45 4.35 18.99
C PRO A 128 4.26 3.43 19.35
N ARG A 129 3.05 3.71 18.83
CA ARG A 129 1.87 2.82 18.93
C ARG A 129 2.01 1.51 18.13
N CYS A 130 2.99 1.45 17.24
CA CYS A 130 3.31 0.30 16.39
C CYS A 130 4.58 -0.44 16.79
N ASN A 131 5.41 0.16 17.67
CA ASN A 131 6.60 -0.46 18.24
C ASN A 131 6.32 -1.20 19.56
N GLU A 132 5.06 -1.48 19.86
CA GLU A 132 4.73 -2.39 20.96
C GLU A 132 4.93 -3.82 20.46
N ASN A 133 6.19 -4.19 20.25
CA ASN A 133 6.58 -5.58 20.24
C ASN A 133 6.70 -6.01 21.71
N PRO A 134 5.76 -6.81 22.26
CA PRO A 134 5.86 -7.27 23.64
C PRO A 134 7.09 -8.17 23.89
N SER A 135 7.84 -8.55 22.85
CA SER A 135 9.05 -9.38 22.95
C SER A 135 10.32 -8.61 23.35
N ILE A 136 10.32 -7.27 23.29
CA ILE A 136 11.50 -6.43 23.63
C ILE A 136 11.42 -5.78 25.02
N LEU A 137 10.33 -6.02 25.78
CA LEU A 137 10.19 -5.54 27.16
C LEU A 137 10.47 -6.60 28.24
N THR A 138 11.08 -7.74 27.89
CA THR A 138 11.62 -8.68 28.87
C THR A 138 13.08 -8.95 28.61
N THR A 139 13.94 -8.00 28.99
CA THR A 139 15.34 -8.28 29.36
C THR A 139 15.84 -7.16 30.28
N TYR A 140 15.92 -7.51 31.57
CA TYR A 140 16.39 -6.80 32.77
C TYR A 140 15.44 -5.82 33.45
#